data_AF-A0A096D825-F1
#
_entry.id   AF-A0A096D825-F1
#
_cell.length_a   1.000
_cell.length_b   1.000
_cell.length_c   1.000
_cell.angle_alpha   90.00
_cell.angle_beta   90.00
_cell.angle_gamma   90.00
#
_symmetry.space_group_name_H-M   'P 1'
#
loop_
_entity.id
_entity.type
_entity.pdbx_description
1 polymer ?
#
loop_
_entity_poly.entity_id
_entity_poly.type
_entity_poly.pdbx_seq_one_letter_code
_entity_poly.pdbx_strand_id
1 'polypeptide(L)'
;MIVLFAPEGCVINGVDSELYDWEEKLPRIEDLTDGMPTALQKLMTSHEVKKMKSTFCVWTEDGIAWHCNPMDGEDASRDLLSRIDGEAQTYVEYGKWLPVDLPLEAVRRLVDGAPVTKELVAALNPRRSEWEEIKAGLDKIGYPNEL
;
A
#
# COMPACT_ATOMS: atom_id res chain seq x y z
N MET A 1 2.87 3.21 -0.17
CA MET A 1 2.08 3.04 1.05
C MET A 1 2.30 1.62 1.56
N ILE A 2 2.38 1.44 2.87
CA ILE A 2 2.46 0.14 3.55
C ILE A 2 1.39 0.16 4.64
N VAL A 3 0.70 -0.96 4.82
CA VAL A 3 -0.27 -1.20 5.89
C VAL A 3 0.31 -2.25 6.82
N LEU A 4 0.41 -1.94 8.11
CA LEU A 4 0.99 -2.81 9.13
C LEU A 4 -0.03 -3.07 10.22
N PHE A 5 -0.26 -4.36 10.51
CA PHE A 5 -1.20 -4.81 11.53
C PHE A 5 -0.46 -5.35 12.75
N ALA A 6 -0.99 -5.07 13.93
CA ALA A 6 -0.58 -5.63 15.21
C ALA A 6 -1.82 -5.96 16.06
N PRO A 7 -1.70 -6.79 17.11
CA PRO A 7 -2.81 -7.02 18.04
C PRO A 7 -3.39 -5.74 18.66
N GLU A 8 -2.57 -4.70 18.79
CA GLU A 8 -2.93 -3.41 19.37
C GLU A 8 -3.55 -2.43 18.36
N GLY A 9 -3.64 -2.80 17.08
CA GLY A 9 -4.24 -1.94 16.05
C GLY A 9 -3.54 -1.98 14.70
N CYS A 10 -3.63 -0.88 13.97
CA CYS A 10 -3.12 -0.76 12.61
C CYS A 10 -2.42 0.59 12.42
N VAL A 11 -1.35 0.58 11.62
CA VAL A 11 -0.72 1.80 11.10
C VAL A 11 -0.57 1.70 9.59
N ILE A 12 -0.87 2.79 8.90
CA ILE A 12 -0.67 2.96 7.47
C ILE A 12 0.29 4.11 7.27
N ASN A 13 1.36 3.88 6.53
CA ASN A 13 2.31 4.93 6.17
C ASN A 13 2.50 5.00 4.67
N GLY A 14 2.84 6.17 4.16
CA GLY A 14 3.10 6.34 2.74
C GLY A 14 3.82 7.63 2.44
N VAL A 15 4.15 7.78 1.16
CA VAL A 15 4.77 8.97 0.60
C VAL A 15 3.83 9.46 -0.49
N ASP A 16 3.38 10.68 -0.34
CA ASP A 16 2.71 11.45 -1.37
C ASP A 16 3.74 12.41 -1.98
N SER A 17 4.10 12.15 -3.24
CA SER A 17 5.06 12.94 -4.00
C SER A 17 4.46 14.17 -4.68
N GLU A 18 3.13 14.28 -4.73
CA GLU A 18 2.42 15.40 -5.37
C GLU A 18 2.23 16.56 -4.38
N LEU A 19 1.97 16.25 -3.11
CA LEU A 19 1.73 17.25 -2.08
C LEU A 19 3.01 17.80 -1.43
N TYR A 20 4.08 17.00 -1.41
CA TYR A 20 5.34 17.38 -0.77
C TYR A 20 6.53 17.14 -1.70
N ASP A 21 7.44 18.11 -1.72
CA ASP A 21 8.81 17.87 -2.17
C ASP A 21 9.50 16.96 -1.13
N TRP A 22 9.20 15.67 -1.21
CA TRP A 22 9.72 14.63 -0.32
C TRP A 22 11.22 14.40 -0.51
N GLU A 23 11.86 15.00 -1.52
CA GLU A 23 13.30 14.97 -1.69
C GLU A 23 13.98 16.06 -0.83
N GLU A 24 13.36 17.25 -0.74
CA GLU A 24 13.88 18.37 0.05
C GLU A 24 13.33 18.45 1.49
N LYS A 25 12.09 18.03 1.73
CA LYS A 25 11.36 18.27 3.00
C LYS A 25 10.62 17.03 3.50
N LEU A 26 11.38 16.03 3.93
CA LEU A 26 10.79 14.89 4.64
C LEU A 26 10.43 15.30 6.08
N PRO A 27 9.18 15.04 6.52
CA PRO A 27 8.85 15.18 7.92
C PRO A 27 9.65 14.18 8.75
N ARG A 28 9.92 14.53 10.00
CA ARG A 28 10.53 13.59 10.93
C ARG A 28 9.46 12.56 11.31
N ILE A 29 9.87 11.31 11.43
CA ILE A 29 8.93 10.24 11.75
C ILE A 29 8.29 10.44 13.13
N GLU A 30 9.01 11.07 14.05
CA GLU A 30 8.53 11.42 15.38
C GLU A 30 7.35 12.41 15.32
N ASP A 31 7.33 13.30 14.33
CA ASP A 31 6.24 14.27 14.17
C ASP A 31 5.00 13.57 13.59
N LEU A 32 5.19 12.67 12.63
CA LEU A 32 4.11 11.86 12.05
C LEU A 32 3.50 10.84 13.03
N THR A 33 4.23 10.50 14.10
CA THR A 33 3.84 9.45 15.06
C THR A 33 3.62 9.98 16.48
N ASP A 34 3.58 11.30 16.67
CA ASP A 34 3.24 11.90 17.96
C ASP A 34 1.85 11.43 18.43
N GLY A 35 1.74 11.06 19.70
CA GLY A 35 0.53 10.47 20.28
C GLY A 35 0.23 9.02 19.86
N MET A 36 1.00 8.41 18.94
CA MET A 36 0.82 7.01 18.57
C MET A 36 1.19 6.07 19.73
N PRO A 37 0.43 5.00 19.99
CA PRO A 37 0.79 4.00 21.00
C PRO A 37 2.17 3.38 20.75
N THR A 38 2.94 3.14 21.83
CA THR A 38 4.31 2.59 21.73
C THR A 38 4.38 1.27 20.96
N ALA A 39 3.34 0.43 21.04
CA ALA A 39 3.27 -0.82 20.28
C ALA A 39 3.28 -0.57 18.76
N LEU A 40 2.51 0.41 18.30
CA LEU A 40 2.44 0.79 16.88
C LEU A 40 3.66 1.60 16.45
N GLN A 41 4.22 2.46 17.30
CA GLN A 41 5.47 3.18 17.00
C GLN A 41 6.63 2.23 16.68
N LYS A 42 6.70 1.06 17.32
CA LYS A 42 7.73 0.05 17.01
C LYS A 42 7.66 -0.40 15.55
N LEU A 43 6.47 -0.54 14.97
CA LEU A 43 6.28 -0.91 13.56
C LEU A 43 6.90 0.13 12.62
N MET A 44 6.81 1.40 13.01
CA MET A 44 7.38 2.53 12.25
C MET A 44 8.91 2.55 12.24
N THR A 45 9.55 1.77 13.11
CA THR A 45 11.02 1.61 13.14
C THR A 45 11.53 0.45 12.27
N SER A 46 10.62 -0.31 11.63
CA SER A 46 10.96 -1.43 10.75
C SER A 46 11.81 -1.00 9.56
N HIS A 47 12.55 -1.96 9.00
CA HIS A 47 13.44 -1.69 7.86
C HIS A 47 12.65 -1.27 6.62
N GLU A 48 11.47 -1.87 6.40
CA GLU A 48 10.57 -1.63 5.28
C GLU A 48 10.06 -0.19 5.29
N VAL A 49 9.60 0.29 6.45
CA VAL A 49 9.13 1.67 6.62
C VAL A 49 10.26 2.67 6.44
N LYS A 50 11.42 2.43 7.06
CA LYS A 50 12.61 3.29 6.93
C LYS A 50 13.09 3.42 5.49
N LYS A 51 13.07 2.31 4.73
CA LYS A 51 13.45 2.30 3.33
C LYS A 51 12.47 3.09 2.46
N MET A 52 11.17 3.02 2.76
CA MET A 52 10.14 3.71 1.99
C MET A 52 10.10 5.23 2.25
N LYS A 53 10.57 5.70 3.41
CA LYS A 53 10.29 7.06 3.94
C LYS A 53 8.78 7.24 4.20
N SER A 54 8.36 8.37 4.76
CA SER A 54 6.95 8.67 5.00
C SER A 54 6.69 10.18 4.99
N THR A 55 5.59 10.58 4.34
CA THR A 55 5.04 11.94 4.39
C THR A 55 3.73 12.01 5.18
N PHE A 56 3.10 10.86 5.41
CA PHE A 56 1.96 10.72 6.32
C PHE A 56 2.03 9.41 7.10
N CYS A 57 1.36 9.39 8.24
CA CYS A 57 1.02 8.20 9.01
C CYS A 57 -0.41 8.35 9.53
N VAL A 58 -1.23 7.32 9.31
CA VAL A 58 -2.55 7.20 9.94
C VAL A 58 -2.60 5.92 10.76
N TRP A 59 -3.22 5.95 11.93
CA TRP A 59 -3.30 4.78 12.80
C TRP A 59 -4.62 4.69 13.55
N THR A 60 -4.90 3.49 14.05
CA THR A 60 -6.08 3.19 14.86
C THR A 60 -5.75 2.08 15.85
N GLU A 61 -6.30 2.16 17.07
CA GLU A 61 -6.22 1.10 18.08
C GLU A 61 -7.43 0.15 18.03
N ASP A 62 -8.58 0.65 17.57
CA ASP A 62 -9.88 -0.04 17.64
C ASP A 62 -10.51 -0.31 16.27
N GLY A 63 -9.91 0.19 15.19
CA GLY A 63 -10.43 0.10 13.82
C GLY A 63 -11.55 1.09 13.51
N ILE A 64 -11.95 1.93 14.47
CA ILE A 64 -13.09 2.86 14.37
C ILE A 64 -12.57 4.30 14.39
N ALA A 65 -11.79 4.65 15.41
CA ALA A 65 -11.17 5.96 15.55
C ALA A 65 -9.81 5.96 14.84
N TRP A 66 -9.69 6.79 13.81
CA TRP A 66 -8.46 7.00 13.08
C TRP A 66 -7.81 8.31 13.47
N HIS A 67 -6.49 8.26 13.64
CA HIS A 67 -5.65 9.38 14.03
C HIS A 67 -4.60 9.63 12.95
N CYS A 68 -4.25 10.89 12.76
CA CYS A 68 -3.17 11.32 11.88
C CYS A 68 -2.57 12.62 12.40
N ASN A 69 -1.32 12.89 12.04
CA ASN A 69 -0.66 14.15 12.31
C ASN A 69 -0.34 14.84 10.98
N PRO A 70 -1.21 15.77 10.51
CA PRO A 70 -1.01 16.46 9.24
C PRO A 70 0.18 17.42 9.32
N MET A 71 0.91 17.55 8.21
CA MET A 71 1.98 18.51 8.05
C MET A 71 1.45 19.71 7.26
N ASP A 72 1.68 20.93 7.76
CA ASP A 72 1.19 22.16 7.12
C ASP A 72 -0.33 22.23 6.90
N GLY A 73 -1.10 21.51 7.73
CA GLY A 73 -2.56 21.51 7.72
C GLY A 73 -3.22 20.52 6.77
N GLU A 74 -2.44 19.76 6.00
CA GLU A 74 -2.95 18.76 5.06
C GLU A 74 -2.57 17.33 5.48
N ASP A 75 -3.53 16.43 5.36
CA ASP A 75 -3.34 14.99 5.57
C ASP A 75 -3.04 14.35 4.21
N ALA A 76 -1.75 14.10 3.94
CA ALA A 76 -1.23 13.55 2.68
C ALA A 76 -1.71 12.11 2.37
N SER A 77 -2.55 11.53 3.24
CA SER A 77 -3.04 10.17 3.05
C SER A 77 -4.24 10.09 2.11
N ARG A 78 -5.04 11.16 1.97
CA ARG A 78 -6.37 11.13 1.35
C ARG A 78 -6.37 10.51 -0.04
N ASP A 79 -5.51 10.98 -0.93
CA ASP A 79 -5.49 10.52 -2.31
C ASP A 79 -5.06 9.06 -2.40
N LEU A 80 -4.07 8.65 -1.61
CA LEU A 80 -3.58 7.26 -1.59
C LEU A 80 -4.57 6.29 -0.95
N LEU A 81 -5.22 6.69 0.16
CA LEU A 81 -6.21 5.87 0.84
C LEU A 81 -7.51 5.75 0.05
N SER A 82 -7.91 6.78 -0.71
CA SER A 82 -9.10 6.73 -1.56
C SER A 82 -9.07 5.60 -2.59
N ARG A 83 -7.86 5.06 -2.89
CA ARG A 83 -7.66 3.93 -3.80
C ARG A 83 -7.93 2.57 -3.16
N ILE A 84 -8.16 2.50 -1.85
CA ILE A 84 -8.54 1.27 -1.14
C ILE A 84 -10.08 1.26 -0.98
N ASP A 85 -10.78 1.35 -2.09
CA ASP A 85 -12.25 1.41 -2.15
C ASP A 85 -12.89 0.05 -2.52
N GLY A 86 -12.07 -0.93 -2.90
CA GLY A 86 -12.55 -2.23 -3.38
C GLY A 86 -13.05 -2.20 -4.82
N GLU A 87 -12.84 -1.12 -5.57
CA GLU A 87 -13.28 -1.00 -6.96
C GLU A 87 -12.13 -1.23 -7.93
N ALA A 88 -12.26 -2.26 -8.78
CA ALA A 88 -11.25 -2.58 -9.79
C ALA A 88 -10.92 -1.41 -10.73
N GLN A 89 -11.91 -0.55 -11.01
CA GLN A 89 -11.74 0.61 -11.87
C GLN A 89 -10.72 1.60 -11.29
N THR A 90 -10.71 1.79 -9.97
CA THR A 90 -9.81 2.74 -9.29
C THR A 90 -8.35 2.34 -9.47
N TYR A 91 -8.05 1.04 -9.41
CA TYR A 91 -6.72 0.51 -9.70
C TYR A 91 -6.33 0.62 -11.19
N VAL A 92 -7.27 0.41 -12.11
CA VAL A 92 -7.04 0.57 -13.55
C VAL A 92 -6.72 2.03 -13.90
N GLU A 93 -7.49 2.98 -13.36
CA GLU A 93 -7.24 4.41 -13.53
C GLU A 93 -5.89 4.81 -12.94
N TYR A 94 -5.54 4.30 -11.77
CA TYR A 94 -4.23 4.53 -11.18
C TYR A 94 -3.08 3.95 -12.03
N GLY A 95 -3.30 2.78 -12.65
CA GLY A 95 -2.35 2.15 -13.56
C GLY A 95 -1.98 3.00 -14.77
N LYS A 96 -2.81 3.96 -15.19
CA LYS A 96 -2.52 4.87 -16.32
C LYS A 96 -1.32 5.79 -16.08
N TRP A 97 -0.91 5.97 -14.83
CA TRP A 97 0.32 6.67 -14.47
C TRP A 97 1.58 5.83 -14.72
N LEU A 98 1.41 4.52 -14.94
CA LEU A 98 2.45 3.61 -15.37
C LEU A 98 2.35 3.39 -16.88
N PRO A 99 3.44 3.02 -17.58
CA PRO A 99 3.42 2.71 -19.01
C PRO A 99 2.82 1.32 -19.28
N VAL A 100 1.72 0.97 -18.63
CA VAL A 100 1.04 -0.34 -18.70
C VAL A 100 -0.46 -0.10 -18.78
N ASP A 101 -1.11 -0.77 -19.75
CA ASP A 101 -2.57 -0.82 -19.82
C ASP A 101 -3.05 -2.07 -19.08
N LEU A 102 -3.80 -1.89 -17.99
CA LEU A 102 -4.27 -2.97 -17.13
C LEU A 102 -5.68 -3.43 -17.54
N PRO A 103 -5.88 -4.70 -17.93
CA PRO A 103 -7.21 -5.18 -18.28
C PRO A 103 -8.15 -5.17 -17.07
N LEU A 104 -9.27 -4.45 -17.15
CA LEU A 104 -10.22 -4.32 -16.04
C LEU A 104 -10.69 -5.66 -15.47
N GLU A 105 -10.99 -6.65 -16.32
CA GLU A 105 -11.40 -7.99 -15.86
C GLU A 105 -10.29 -8.72 -15.09
N ALA A 106 -9.03 -8.55 -15.50
CA ALA A 106 -7.89 -9.14 -14.79
C ALA A 106 -7.72 -8.51 -13.42
N VAL A 107 -7.82 -7.18 -13.34
CA VAL A 107 -7.76 -6.44 -12.07
C VAL A 107 -8.92 -6.82 -11.16
N ARG A 108 -10.15 -6.92 -11.69
CA ARG A 108 -11.32 -7.32 -10.91
C ARG A 108 -11.15 -8.68 -10.27
N ARG A 109 -10.64 -9.67 -11.02
CA ARG A 109 -10.33 -10.99 -10.46
C ARG A 109 -9.38 -10.94 -9.27
N LEU A 110 -8.38 -10.03 -9.29
CA LEU A 110 -7.46 -9.85 -8.16
C LEU A 110 -8.14 -9.18 -6.96
N VAL A 111 -8.98 -8.17 -7.20
CA VAL A 111 -9.76 -7.49 -6.16
C VAL A 111 -10.73 -8.47 -5.47
N ASP A 112 -11.33 -9.38 -6.24
CA ASP A 112 -12.22 -10.43 -5.74
C ASP A 112 -11.47 -11.59 -5.05
N GLY A 113 -10.13 -11.55 -5.01
CA GLY A 113 -9.32 -12.58 -4.37
C GLY A 113 -9.25 -13.91 -5.12
N ALA A 114 -9.53 -13.92 -6.43
CA ALA A 114 -9.45 -15.13 -7.24
C ALA A 114 -8.01 -15.67 -7.30
N PRO A 115 -7.81 -17.01 -7.38
CA PRO A 115 -6.48 -17.58 -7.53
C PRO A 115 -5.74 -17.03 -8.76
N VAL A 116 -4.46 -16.73 -8.58
CA VAL A 116 -3.58 -16.34 -9.70
C VAL A 116 -3.30 -17.55 -10.57
N THR A 117 -3.57 -17.39 -11.86
CA THR A 117 -3.42 -18.41 -12.92
C THR A 117 -2.42 -17.91 -13.97
N LYS A 118 -1.89 -18.81 -14.81
CA LYS A 118 -0.96 -18.42 -15.89
C LYS A 118 -1.62 -17.44 -16.87
N GLU A 119 -2.90 -17.62 -17.13
CA GLU A 119 -3.72 -16.74 -17.96
C GLU A 119 -3.85 -15.34 -17.35
N LEU A 120 -4.06 -15.26 -16.02
CA LEU A 120 -4.14 -13.98 -15.32
C LEU A 120 -2.79 -13.24 -15.33
N VAL A 121 -1.69 -13.95 -15.10
CA VAL A 121 -0.33 -13.39 -15.21
C VAL A 121 -0.07 -12.88 -16.61
N ALA A 122 -0.38 -13.67 -17.64
CA ALA A 122 -0.19 -13.29 -19.03
C ALA A 122 -1.04 -12.07 -19.43
N ALA A 123 -2.25 -11.93 -18.87
CA ALA A 123 -3.10 -10.76 -19.09
C ALA A 123 -2.50 -9.49 -18.47
N LEU A 124 -1.87 -9.59 -17.29
CA LEU A 124 -1.28 -8.44 -16.58
C LEU A 124 0.11 -8.07 -17.09
N ASN A 125 0.92 -9.07 -17.44
CA ASN A 125 2.27 -8.87 -17.96
C ASN A 125 2.64 -10.02 -18.93
N PRO A 126 2.35 -9.86 -20.23
CA PRO A 126 2.59 -10.89 -21.24
C PRO A 126 4.06 -11.31 -21.40
N ARG A 127 5.00 -10.51 -20.90
CA ARG A 127 6.44 -10.75 -21.01
C ARG A 127 7.01 -11.50 -19.80
N ARG A 128 6.25 -11.63 -18.72
CA ARG A 128 6.71 -12.29 -17.50
C ARG A 128 6.49 -13.79 -17.61
N SER A 129 7.54 -14.58 -17.36
CA SER A 129 7.52 -16.03 -17.57
C SER A 129 8.26 -16.82 -16.49
N GLU A 130 8.74 -16.14 -15.45
CA GLU A 130 9.47 -16.69 -14.32
C GLU A 130 8.49 -17.35 -13.33
N TRP A 131 7.80 -18.41 -13.77
CA TRP A 131 6.66 -19.02 -13.06
C TRP A 131 6.99 -19.42 -11.62
N GLU A 132 8.15 -20.02 -11.38
CA GLU A 132 8.61 -20.42 -10.03
C GLU A 132 8.83 -19.21 -9.12
N GLU A 133 9.34 -18.10 -9.65
CA GLU A 133 9.55 -16.87 -8.90
C GLU A 133 8.20 -16.22 -8.53
N ILE A 134 7.27 -16.19 -9.48
CA ILE A 134 5.91 -15.67 -9.25
C ILE A 134 5.21 -16.50 -8.18
N LYS A 135 5.23 -17.82 -8.33
CA LYS A 135 4.65 -18.76 -7.37
C LYS A 135 5.25 -18.58 -5.98
N ALA A 136 6.58 -18.58 -5.87
CA ALA A 136 7.27 -18.37 -4.59
C ALA A 136 6.90 -17.02 -3.94
N GLY A 137 6.73 -15.96 -4.75
CA GLY A 137 6.26 -14.67 -4.29
C GLY A 137 4.83 -14.72 -3.72
N LEU A 138 3.91 -15.38 -4.41
CA LEU A 138 2.51 -15.54 -3.99
C LEU A 138 2.39 -16.40 -2.73
N ASP A 139 3.13 -17.52 -2.67
CA ASP A 139 3.18 -18.39 -1.50
C ASP A 139 3.73 -17.63 -0.28
N LYS A 140 4.75 -16.79 -0.47
CA LYS A 140 5.34 -15.97 0.60
C LYS A 140 4.33 -15.00 1.22
N ILE A 141 3.43 -14.44 0.42
CA ILE A 141 2.39 -13.49 0.89
C ILE A 141 1.06 -14.18 1.20
N GLY A 142 0.98 -15.51 1.04
CA GLY A 142 -0.23 -16.29 1.27
C GLY A 142 -1.38 -16.01 0.30
N TYR A 143 -1.09 -15.53 -0.91
CA TYR A 143 -2.13 -15.23 -1.90
C TYR A 143 -2.46 -16.48 -2.74
N PRO A 144 -3.75 -16.81 -2.96
CA PRO A 144 -4.16 -18.03 -3.66
C PRO A 144 -3.61 -18.09 -5.09
N ASN A 145 -3.11 -19.25 -5.51
CA ASN A 145 -2.55 -19.43 -6.85
C ASN A 145 -2.65 -20.89 -7.33
N GLU A 146 -2.66 -21.04 -8.65
CA GLU A 146 -2.65 -22.30 -9.40
C GLU A 146 -1.45 -22.33 -10.37
N LEU A 147 -0.30 -21.78 -9.94
CA LEU A 147 0.91 -21.66 -10.73
C LEU A 147 1.83 -22.89 -10.61
#